data_AF-A0A480A2R8-F1
#
_entry.id   AF-A0A480A2R8-F1
#
_cell.length_a   1.000
_cell.length_b   1.000
_cell.length_c   1.000
_cell.angle_alpha   90.00
_cell.angle_beta   90.00
_cell.angle_gamma   90.00
#
_symmetry.space_group_name_H-M   'P 1'
#
loop_
_entity.id
_entity.type
_entity.pdbx_description
1 polymer ?
#
loop_
_entity_poly.entity_id
_entity_poly.type
_entity_poly.pdbx_seq_one_letter_code
_entity_poly.pdbx_strand_id
1 'polypeptide(L)' 'MGIKIYDLYPNHDAQFIQEATPGEMINIKGGFGRRRRRDPSTTLESSDISALMEDINTNLDRWRMDIDTTLEDLRQSINF' A
#
# COMPACT_ATOMS: atom_id res chain seq x y z
N MET A 1 -9.55 28.03 -16.79
CA MET A 1 -9.38 29.07 -15.75
C MET A 1 -8.37 28.56 -14.75
N GLY A 2 -7.32 29.34 -14.46
CA GLY A 2 -6.20 28.92 -13.61
C GLY A 2 -6.13 29.74 -12.32
N ILE A 3 -5.60 29.12 -11.27
CA ILE A 3 -5.38 29.74 -9.95
C ILE A 3 -4.20 30.71 -10.07
N LYS A 4 -4.38 31.95 -9.63
CA LYS A 4 -3.34 33.00 -9.62
C LYS A 4 -2.72 33.10 -8.22
N ILE A 5 -1.48 33.58 -8.16
CA ILE A 5 -0.72 33.72 -6.90
C ILE A 5 -1.46 34.57 -5.86
N TYR A 6 -2.21 35.59 -6.28
CA TYR A 6 -3.01 36.43 -5.39
C TYR A 6 -4.17 35.67 -4.71
N ASP A 7 -4.65 34.56 -5.30
CA ASP A 7 -5.71 33.72 -4.71
C ASP A 7 -5.21 32.94 -3.46
N LEU A 8 -3.89 32.91 -3.23
CA LEU A 8 -3.25 32.18 -2.13
C LEU A 8 -2.97 33.06 -0.91
N TYR A 9 -3.19 34.38 -0.98
CA TYR A 9 -2.89 35.30 0.11
C TYR A 9 -4.15 35.67 0.89
N PRO A 10 -4.19 35.44 2.22
CA PRO A 10 -5.42 35.64 2.99
C PRO A 10 -5.86 37.11 3.17
N ASN A 11 -4.97 38.05 2.84
CA ASN A 11 -5.10 39.47 3.16
C ASN A 11 -5.45 40.34 1.95
N HIS A 12 -5.72 39.74 0.79
CA HIS A 12 -6.22 40.50 -0.35
C HIS A 12 -7.74 40.44 -0.36
N ASP A 13 -8.39 41.60 -0.54
CA ASP A 13 -9.83 41.76 -0.80
C ASP A 13 -10.31 41.08 -2.11
N ALA A 14 -9.48 40.19 -2.68
CA ALA A 14 -9.93 39.26 -3.69
C ALA A 14 -10.95 38.35 -3.00
N GLN A 15 -12.20 38.41 -3.46
CA GLN A 15 -13.25 37.48 -3.09
C GLN A 15 -12.67 36.07 -3.10
N PHE A 16 -12.41 35.52 -1.91
CA PHE A 16 -12.01 34.13 -1.78
C PHE A 16 -12.99 33.30 -2.59
N ILE A 17 -12.48 32.25 -3.22
CA ILE A 17 -13.35 31.19 -3.75
C ILE A 17 -14.30 30.84 -2.61
N GLN A 18 -15.59 31.10 -2.83
CA GLN A 18 -16.64 30.95 -1.83
C GLN A 18 -16.38 29.64 -1.09
N GLU A 19 -16.08 29.74 0.21
CA GLU A 19 -15.59 28.60 0.98
C GLU A 19 -16.63 27.49 0.88
N ALA A 20 -16.29 26.44 0.12
CA ALA A 20 -17.22 25.37 -0.14
C ALA A 20 -17.54 24.70 1.19
N THR A 21 -18.82 24.54 1.50
CA THR A 21 -19.21 23.81 2.70
C THR A 21 -18.69 22.37 2.61
N PRO A 22 -18.43 21.69 3.74
CA PRO A 22 -17.97 20.30 3.71
C PRO A 22 -18.87 19.36 2.91
N GLY A 23 -20.18 19.65 2.82
CA GLY A 23 -21.12 18.90 1.99
C GLY A 23 -20.91 19.11 0.49
N GLU A 24 -20.61 20.33 0.06
CA GLU A 24 -20.33 20.67 -1.34
C GLU A 24 -18.97 20.11 -1.79
N MET A 25 -18.01 19.98 -0.87
CA MET A 25 -16.70 19.38 -1.14
C MET A 25 -16.74 17.88 -1.47
N ILE A 26 -17.83 17.16 -1.16
CA ILE A 26 -17.95 15.71 -1.41
C ILE A 26 -17.84 15.37 -2.90
N ASN A 27 -18.36 16.25 -3.76
CA ASN A 27 -18.41 16.02 -5.21
C ASN A 27 -17.17 16.54 -5.95
N ILE A 28 -16.25 17.21 -5.24
CA ILE A 28 -14.99 17.69 -5.81
C ILE A 28 -13.97 16.55 -5.80
N LYS A 29 -13.33 16.29 -6.94
CA LYS A 29 -12.29 15.27 -7.05
C LYS A 29 -11.10 15.63 -6.16
N GLY A 30 -10.92 14.90 -5.06
CA GLY A 30 -9.91 15.20 -4.02
C GLY A 30 -10.41 16.05 -2.84
N GLY A 31 -11.71 16.38 -2.79
CA GLY A 31 -12.32 17.16 -1.71
C GLY A 31 -12.50 16.37 -0.41
N PHE A 32 -12.75 17.12 0.68
CA PHE A 32 -12.87 16.63 2.06
C PHE A 32 -14.26 16.02 2.31
N GLY A 33 -14.52 14.85 1.74
CA GLY A 33 -15.65 14.01 2.16
C GLY A 33 -15.21 13.08 3.28
N ARG A 34 -15.88 13.09 4.45
CA ARG A 34 -15.81 11.96 5.39
C ARG A 34 -16.38 10.74 4.66
N ARG A 35 -15.53 10.02 3.93
CA ARG A 35 -15.83 8.65 3.52
C ARG A 35 -16.00 7.91 4.83
N ARG A 36 -17.26 7.67 5.23
CA ARG A 36 -17.53 6.58 6.16
C ARG A 36 -16.87 5.39 5.52
N ARG A 37 -15.74 4.94 6.08
CA ARG A 37 -15.19 3.64 5.78
C ARG A 37 -16.34 2.71 6.09
N ARG A 38 -17.05 2.27 5.06
CA ARG A 38 -17.71 0.98 5.16
C ARG A 38 -16.52 0.07 5.31
N ASP A 39 -16.21 -0.33 6.54
CA ASP A 39 -15.18 -1.32 6.77
C ASP A 39 -15.53 -2.47 5.82
N PRO A 40 -14.68 -2.76 4.82
CA PRO A 40 -14.79 -4.06 4.21
C PRO A 40 -14.47 -4.98 5.37
N SER A 41 -15.43 -5.79 5.79
CA SER A 41 -15.18 -6.91 6.68
C SER A 41 -14.21 -7.83 5.95
N THR A 42 -12.92 -7.51 5.96
CA THR A 42 -11.84 -8.42 5.60
C THR A 42 -11.53 -9.19 6.87
N THR A 43 -12.48 -10.02 7.30
CA THR A 43 -12.14 -11.29 7.91
C THR A 43 -11.52 -12.13 6.80
N LEU A 44 -10.27 -11.81 6.44
CA LEU A 44 -9.36 -12.84 5.95
C LEU A 44 -9.27 -13.81 7.11
N GLU A 45 -9.95 -14.95 6.97
CA GLU A 45 -10.04 -15.99 7.97
C GLU A 45 -8.61 -16.29 8.46
N SER A 46 -8.36 -16.25 9.77
CA SER A 46 -7.03 -16.53 10.36
C SER A 46 -6.42 -17.87 9.91
N SER A 47 -7.28 -18.77 9.42
CA SER A 47 -6.95 -20.01 8.70
C SER A 47 -6.03 -19.77 7.49
N ASP A 48 -6.37 -18.79 6.64
CA ASP A 48 -5.68 -18.56 5.36
C ASP A 48 -4.26 -18.02 5.56
N ILE A 49 -4.06 -17.22 6.60
CA ILE A 49 -2.73 -16.70 6.97
C ILE A 49 -1.85 -17.81 7.55
N SER A 50 -2.45 -18.72 8.34
CA SER A 50 -1.71 -19.83 8.95
C SER A 50 -1.23 -20.83 7.90
N ALA A 51 -2.10 -21.18 6.94
CA ALA A 51 -1.76 -22.03 5.80
C ALA A 51 -0.65 -21.40 4.93
N LEU A 52 -0.76 -20.10 4.65
CA LEU A 52 0.27 -19.37 3.89
C LEU A 52 1.63 -19.36 4.61
N MET A 53 1.65 -19.24 5.94
CA MET A 53 2.89 -19.30 6.73
C MET A 53 3.51 -20.70 6.71
N GLU A 54 2.69 -21.76 6.77
CA GLU A 54 3.16 -23.15 6.65
C GLU A 54 3.78 -23.42 5.27
N ASP A 55 3.14 -22.94 4.21
CA ASP A 55 3.65 -23.03 2.84
C ASP A 55 4.98 -22.29 2.67
N ILE A 56 5.10 -21.09 3.25
CA ILE A 56 6.34 -20.30 3.23
C ILE A 56 7.47 -21.07 3.92
N ASN A 57 7.23 -21.60 5.12
CA ASN A 57 8.25 -22.34 5.87
C ASN A 57 8.71 -23.59 5.12
N THR A 58 7.76 -24.33 4.55
CA THR A 58 8.04 -25.53 3.76
C THR A 58 8.93 -25.21 2.55
N ASN A 59 8.67 -24.09 1.87
CA ASN A 59 9.48 -23.67 0.71
C ASN A 59 10.87 -23.16 1.12
N LEU A 60 11.00 -22.50 2.28
CA LEU A 60 12.30 -22.11 2.81
C LEU A 60 13.19 -23.32 3.14
N ASP A 61 12.61 -24.36 3.74
CA ASP A 61 13.34 -25.60 4.04
C ASP A 61 13.81 -26.30 2.77
N ARG A 62 12.97 -26.35 1.72
CA ARG A 62 13.36 -26.88 0.41
C ARG A 62 14.50 -26.09 -0.22
N TRP A 63 14.38 -24.76 -0.27
CA TRP A 63 15.44 -23.92 -0.83
C TRP A 63 16.76 -24.07 -0.09
N ARG A 64 16.70 -24.24 1.24
CA ARG A 64 17.90 -24.51 2.03
C ARG A 64 18.55 -25.84 1.65
N MET A 65 17.77 -26.90 1.51
CA MET A 65 18.27 -28.20 1.06
C MET A 65 18.89 -28.12 -0.34
N ASP A 66 18.21 -27.47 -1.28
CA ASP A 66 18.71 -27.30 -2.65
C ASP A 66 20.05 -26.54 -2.67
N ILE A 67 20.18 -25.47 -1.87
CA ILE A 67 21.43 -24.73 -1.73
C ILE A 67 22.54 -25.62 -1.16
N ASP A 68 22.26 -26.37 -0.10
CA ASP A 68 23.25 -27.26 0.50
C ASP A 68 23.71 -28.36 -0.48
N THR A 69 22.79 -28.93 -1.26
CA THR A 69 23.12 -29.90 -2.32
C THR A 69 23.97 -29.26 -3.41
N THR A 70 23.58 -28.09 -3.92
CA THR A 70 24.37 -27.42 -4.98
C THR A 70 25.77 -27.03 -4.48
N LEU A 71 25.92 -26.65 -3.21
CA LEU A 71 27.23 -26.36 -2.62
C LEU A 71 28.10 -27.61 -2.51
N GLU A 72 27.51 -28.76 -2.16
CA GLU A 72 28.22 -30.02 -2.08
C GLU A 72 28.66 -30.51 -3.46
N ASP A 73 27.78 -30.43 -4.45
CA ASP A 73 28.10 -30.77 -5.85
C ASP A 73 29.25 -29.89 -6.38
N LEU A 74 29.22 -28.58 -6.08
CA LEU A 74 30.30 -27.66 -6.44
C LEU A 74 31.62 -28.03 -5.77
N ARG A 75 31.62 -28.37 -4.47
CA ARG A 75 32.83 -28.82 -3.76
C ARG A 75 33.41 -30.09 -4.35
N GLN A 76 32.56 -31.05 -4.70
CA GLN A 76 32.99 -32.29 -5.35
C GLN A 76 33.55 -32.02 -6.75
N SER A 77 32.96 -31.08 -7.50
CA SER A 77 33.45 -30.70 -8.83
C SER A 77 34.83 -30.02 -8.83
N ILE A 78 35.18 -29.32 -7.74
CA ILE A 78 36.47 -28.62 -7.60
C ILE A 78 37.59 -29.56 -7.15
N ASN A 79 37.27 -30.68 -6.48
CA ASN A 79 38.24 -31.66 -5.97
C ASN A 79 38.72 -32.69 -7.03
N PHE A 80 38.60 -32.37 -8.34
CA PHE A 80 39.20 -33.12 -9.45
C PHE A 80 40.51 -32.47 -9.91
#